data_AF-A0A7V9AY66-F1
#
_entry.id   AF-A0A7V9AY66-F1
#
_cell.length_a   1.000
_cell.length_b   1.000
_cell.length_c   1.000
_cell.angle_alpha   90.00
_cell.angle_beta   90.00
_cell.angle_gamma   90.00
#
_symmetry.space_group_name_H-M   'P 1'
#
loop_
_entity.id
_entity.type
_entity.pdbx_description
1 polymer ?
#
loop_
_entity_poly.entity_id
_entity_poly.type
_entity_poly.pdbx_seq_one_letter_code
_entity_poly.pdbx_strand_id
1 'polypeptide(L)'
;MADPNRRSVIITFEPKEQRPDKDKDKQEVLLDSMESRIQFLDAQALAAGAAPLPSAPPETVGYDVKQYEVPILTASLTDSEIDALRANGNVESLEDDEEMWPLKRFPPRLRGCRSKGSLPRRLRRFQQGFDK
;
A
#
# COMPACT_ATOMS: atom_id res chain seq x y z
N MET A 1 7.94 -13.97 18.63
CA MET A 1 7.43 -14.97 17.67
C MET A 1 6.15 -14.37 17.16
N ALA A 2 5.98 -14.27 15.84
CA ALA A 2 4.77 -13.69 15.27
C ALA A 2 3.57 -14.55 15.67
N ASP A 3 2.61 -13.93 16.35
CA ASP A 3 1.34 -14.60 16.66
C ASP A 3 0.59 -14.84 15.35
N PRO A 4 0.30 -16.11 14.99
CA PRO A 4 -0.33 -16.44 13.71
C PRO A 4 -1.77 -15.92 13.57
N ASN A 5 -2.33 -15.37 14.65
CA ASN A 5 -3.70 -14.82 14.70
C ASN A 5 -3.73 -13.28 14.56
N ARG A 6 -2.60 -12.63 14.29
CA ARG A 6 -2.55 -11.18 14.05
C ARG A 6 -2.66 -10.89 12.57
N ARG A 7 -3.58 -10.01 12.18
CA ARG A 7 -3.76 -9.52 10.81
C ARG A 7 -3.51 -8.01 10.74
N SER A 8 -2.92 -7.57 9.63
CA SER A 8 -2.73 -6.15 9.36
C SER A 8 -4.07 -5.54 9.00
N VAL A 9 -4.44 -4.45 9.68
CA VAL A 9 -5.69 -3.73 9.46
C VAL A 9 -5.42 -2.24 9.30
N ILE A 10 -6.20 -1.62 8.42
CA ILE A 10 -6.28 -0.19 8.23
C ILE A 10 -7.45 0.31 9.06
N ILE A 11 -7.16 1.26 9.95
CA ILE A 11 -8.08 1.82 10.92
C ILE A 11 -8.30 3.27 10.55
N THR A 12 -9.54 3.60 10.17
CA THR A 12 -9.95 4.97 9.90
C THR A 12 -10.75 5.47 11.10
N PHE A 13 -10.25 6.52 11.74
CA PHE A 13 -10.96 7.16 12.84
C PHE A 13 -11.82 8.30 12.32
N GLU A 14 -12.93 8.54 13.01
CA GLU A 14 -13.73 9.73 12.79
C GLU A 14 -12.87 11.00 12.94
N PRO A 15 -13.21 12.13 12.29
CA PRO A 15 -12.57 13.41 12.55
C PRO A 15 -12.69 13.80 14.03
N LYS A 16 -11.69 14.50 14.57
CA LYS A 16 -11.62 14.88 16.00
C LYS A 16 -12.91 15.53 16.52
N GLU A 17 -13.59 16.31 15.68
CA GLU A 17 -14.82 17.02 16.05
C GLU A 17 -16.05 16.12 16.20
N GLN A 18 -16.04 14.94 15.57
CA GLN A 18 -17.15 13.98 15.55
C GLN A 18 -16.99 12.88 16.60
N ARG A 19 -15.79 12.73 17.17
CA ARG A 19 -15.52 11.73 18.20
C ARG A 19 -16.23 12.03 19.52
N PRO A 20 -16.71 10.98 20.22
CA PRO A 20 -17.07 11.08 21.63
C PRO A 20 -15.92 11.59 22.50
N ASP A 21 -14.70 11.10 22.24
CA ASP A 21 -13.50 11.43 23.01
C ASP A 21 -12.61 12.46 22.28
N LYS A 22 -13.00 13.74 22.35
CA LYS A 22 -12.28 14.83 21.66
C LYS A 22 -10.90 15.13 22.23
N ASP A 23 -10.67 14.80 23.49
CA ASP A 23 -9.44 15.16 24.20
C ASP A 23 -8.32 14.12 23.99
N LYS A 24 -8.66 12.91 23.54
CA LYS A 24 -7.70 11.83 23.34
C LYS A 24 -7.15 11.82 21.92
N ASP A 25 -5.86 11.53 21.81
CA ASP A 25 -5.23 11.32 20.50
C ASP A 25 -5.63 9.97 19.90
N LYS A 26 -5.60 9.88 18.56
CA LYS A 26 -5.96 8.65 17.84
C LYS A 26 -5.15 7.42 18.27
N GLN A 27 -3.89 7.63 18.63
CA GLN A 27 -3.01 6.57 19.13
C GLN A 27 -3.41 6.14 20.54
N GLU A 28 -3.83 7.08 21.39
CA GLU A 28 -4.31 6.77 22.75
C GLU A 28 -5.63 6.01 22.72
N VAL A 29 -6.58 6.41 21.87
CA VAL A 29 -7.85 5.68 21.68
C VAL A 29 -7.59 4.23 21.25
N LEU A 30 -6.63 4.03 20.36
CA LEU A 30 -6.23 2.71 19.89
C LEU A 30 -5.58 1.91 21.03
N LEU A 31 -4.61 2.49 21.74
CA LEU A 31 -3.91 1.85 22.86
C LEU A 31 -4.83 1.54 24.04
N ASP A 32 -5.83 2.37 24.34
CA ASP A 32 -6.82 2.12 25.40
C ASP A 32 -7.74 0.94 25.06
N SER A 33 -7.93 0.67 23.77
CA SER A 33 -8.80 -0.41 23.28
C SER A 33 -8.08 -1.76 23.18
N MET A 34 -6.76 -1.82 23.44
CA MET A 34 -5.96 -3.03 23.31
C MET A 34 -4.97 -3.22 24.46
N GLU A 35 -4.62 -4.46 24.75
CA GLU A 35 -3.57 -4.76 25.74
C GLU A 35 -2.17 -4.80 25.10
N SER A 36 -2.12 -4.87 23.77
CA SER A 36 -0.89 -4.96 22.99
C SER A 36 -0.09 -3.66 23.01
N ARG A 37 1.21 -3.75 23.30
CA ARG A 37 2.15 -2.63 23.14
C ARG A 37 2.59 -2.52 21.68
N ILE A 38 1.98 -1.61 20.94
CA ILE A 38 2.34 -1.28 19.55
C ILE A 38 3.17 0.01 19.53
N GLN A 39 4.26 0.00 18.77
CA GLN A 39 5.07 1.19 18.52
C GLN A 39 4.60 1.84 17.22
N PHE A 40 4.15 3.09 17.29
CA PHE A 40 3.73 3.84 16.10
C PHE A 40 4.91 4.57 15.47
N LEU A 41 5.09 4.36 14.16
CA LEU A 41 6.03 5.07 13.34
C LEU A 41 5.28 5.98 12.37
N ASP A 42 5.82 7.17 12.12
CA ASP A 42 5.27 8.07 11.12
C ASP A 42 5.58 7.52 9.71
N ALA A 43 4.53 7.16 8.97
CA ALA A 43 4.65 6.57 7.64
C ALA A 43 5.35 7.51 6.65
N GLN A 44 5.12 8.83 6.79
CA GLN A 44 5.73 9.83 5.93
C GLN A 44 7.21 10.00 6.23
N ALA A 45 7.58 9.99 7.52
CA ALA A 45 8.99 10.03 7.92
C ALA A 45 9.75 8.79 7.45
N LEU A 46 9.11 7.61 7.47
CA LEU A 46 9.70 6.38 6.94
C LEU A 46 9.89 6.43 5.43
N ALA A 47 8.87 6.87 4.68
CA ALA A 47 8.96 7.00 3.23
C ALA A 47 10.02 8.01 2.77
N ALA A 48 10.26 9.06 3.58
CA ALA A 48 11.31 10.04 3.36
C ALA A 48 12.72 9.56 3.77
N GLY A 49 12.85 8.36 4.36
CA GLY A 49 14.11 7.84 4.90
C GLY A 49 14.61 8.58 6.15
N ALA A 50 13.74 9.37 6.78
CA ALA A 50 14.06 10.18 7.96
C ALA A 50 13.80 9.42 9.28
N ALA A 51 12.99 8.35 9.24
CA ALA A 51 12.77 7.47 10.38
C ALA A 51 13.68 6.23 10.32
N PRO A 52 14.24 5.79 11.46
CA PRO A 52 14.98 4.53 11.53
C PRO A 52 14.05 3.37 11.20
N LEU A 53 14.57 2.38 10.47
CA LEU A 53 13.84 1.14 10.23
C LEU A 53 13.53 0.47 11.57
N PRO A 54 12.29 -0.03 11.76
CA PRO A 54 11.96 -0.74 12.98
C PRO A 54 12.87 -1.97 13.12
N SER A 55 13.56 -2.06 14.25
CA SER A 55 14.22 -3.29 14.69
C SER A 55 13.21 -4.26 15.35
N ALA A 56 12.03 -3.75 15.68
CA ALA A 56 10.95 -4.50 16.29
C ALA A 56 10.23 -5.39 15.25
N PRO A 57 9.62 -6.51 15.70
CA PRO A 57 8.81 -7.36 14.83
C PRO A 57 7.68 -6.58 14.18
N PRO A 58 7.33 -6.87 12.91
CA PRO A 58 6.28 -6.16 12.18
C PRO A 58 4.92 -6.23 12.90
N GLU A 59 4.65 -7.32 13.64
CA GLU A 59 3.42 -7.43 14.42
C GLU A 59 3.30 -6.43 15.59
N THR A 60 4.39 -5.78 15.99
CA THR A 60 4.43 -4.79 17.07
C THR A 60 4.60 -3.36 16.57
N VAL A 61 4.62 -3.17 15.25
CA VAL A 61 4.80 -1.87 14.62
C VAL A 61 3.48 -1.44 13.99
N GLY A 62 3.03 -0.24 14.36
CA GLY A 62 1.94 0.45 13.69
C GLY A 62 2.46 1.63 12.89
N TYR A 63 1.71 2.03 11.86
CA TYR A 63 2.04 3.19 11.05
C TYR A 63 0.99 4.27 11.21
N ASP A 64 1.45 5.48 11.52
CA ASP A 64 0.63 6.68 11.55
C ASP A 64 0.69 7.37 10.19
N VAL A 65 -0.44 7.38 9.48
CA VAL A 65 -0.57 8.03 8.18
C VAL A 65 -1.21 9.41 8.38
N LYS A 66 -0.38 10.46 8.29
CA LYS A 66 -0.80 11.87 8.43
C LYS A 66 -1.03 12.59 7.10
N GLN A 67 -1.00 11.88 5.98
CA GLN A 67 -1.02 12.49 4.65
C GLN A 67 -2.42 12.94 4.18
N TYR A 68 -3.48 12.55 4.88
CA TYR A 68 -4.86 12.83 4.50
C TYR A 68 -5.58 13.62 5.59
N GLU A 69 -6.70 14.26 5.22
CA GLU A 69 -7.59 14.93 6.19
C GLU A 69 -8.18 13.94 7.20
N VAL A 70 -8.32 12.67 6.79
CA VAL A 70 -8.79 11.58 7.65
C VAL A 70 -7.64 10.97 8.47
N PRO A 71 -7.83 10.82 9.79
CA PRO A 71 -6.84 10.21 10.68
C PRO A 71 -6.82 8.68 10.50
N ILE A 72 -5.84 8.20 9.73
CA ILE A 72 -5.64 6.78 9.43
C ILE A 72 -4.47 6.22 10.24
N LEU A 73 -4.64 5.01 10.77
CA LEU A 73 -3.58 4.20 11.39
C LEU A 73 -3.57 2.81 10.77
N THR A 74 -2.39 2.21 10.65
CA THR A 74 -2.24 0.79 10.26
C THR A 74 -1.60 0.04 11.41
N ALA A 75 -2.15 -1.11 11.80
CA ALA A 75 -1.61 -1.91 12.90
C ALA A 75 -1.92 -3.40 12.70
N SER A 76 -1.09 -4.26 13.27
CA SER A 76 -1.34 -5.71 13.31
C SER A 76 -2.10 -6.09 14.58
N LEU A 77 -3.37 -6.48 14.43
CA LEU A 77 -4.29 -6.74 15.54
C LEU A 77 -4.84 -8.17 15.50
N THR A 78 -5.24 -8.67 16.65
CA THR A 78 -6.01 -9.91 16.80
C THR A 78 -7.50 -9.68 16.53
N ASP A 79 -8.23 -10.73 16.18
CA ASP A 79 -9.69 -10.62 15.93
C ASP A 79 -10.47 -10.06 17.11
N SER A 80 -10.08 -10.40 18.34
CA SER A 80 -10.72 -9.88 19.56
C SER A 80 -10.50 -8.36 19.72
N GLU A 81 -9.31 -7.87 19.40
CA GLU A 81 -9.01 -6.43 19.42
C GLU A 81 -9.76 -5.69 18.31
N ILE A 82 -9.90 -6.31 17.14
CA ILE A 82 -10.65 -5.75 16.00
C ILE A 82 -12.13 -5.61 16.34
N ASP A 83 -12.73 -6.63 16.96
CA ASP A 83 -14.13 -6.57 17.40
C ASP A 83 -14.33 -5.52 18.50
N ALA A 84 -13.38 -5.36 19.42
CA ALA A 84 -13.41 -4.31 20.44
C ALA A 84 -13.34 -2.90 19.83
N LEU A 85 -12.46 -2.71 18.83
CA LEU A 85 -12.35 -1.44 18.10
C LEU A 85 -13.58 -1.15 17.25
N ARG A 86 -14.19 -2.17 16.63
CA ARG A 86 -15.43 -2.01 15.87
C ARG A 86 -16.61 -1.58 16.75
N ALA A 87 -16.61 -1.99 18.01
CA ALA A 87 -17.59 -1.54 19.00
C ALA A 87 -17.31 -0.13 19.53
N ASN A 88 -16.12 0.44 19.27
CA ASN A 88 -15.72 1.76 19.73
C ASN A 88 -16.29 2.85 18.81
N GLY A 89 -17.08 3.77 19.39
CA GLY A 89 -17.71 4.88 18.64
C GLY A 89 -16.74 5.94 18.11
N ASN A 90 -15.43 5.80 18.35
CA ASN A 90 -14.40 6.69 17.79
C ASN A 90 -13.90 6.22 16.41
N VAL A 91 -14.21 4.99 16.00
CA VAL A 91 -13.73 4.37 14.77
C VAL A 91 -14.81 4.48 13.69
N GLU A 92 -14.45 5.02 12.52
CA GLU A 92 -15.35 5.16 11.37
C GLU A 92 -15.38 3.86 10.56
N SER A 93 -14.21 3.34 10.21
CA SER A 93 -14.08 2.10 9.44
C SER A 93 -12.85 1.28 9.83
N LEU A 94 -12.98 -0.03 9.65
CA LEU A 94 -11.91 -1.02 9.80
C LEU A 94 -11.86 -1.87 8.55
N GLU A 95 -10.73 -1.83 7.86
CA GLU A 95 -10.48 -2.54 6.62
C GLU A 95 -9.29 -3.48 6.78
N ASP A 96 -9.35 -4.64 6.14
CA ASP A 96 -8.23 -5.58 6.10
C ASP A 96 -7.16 -5.06 5.11
N ASP A 97 -5.91 -5.01 5.56
CA ASP A 97 -4.77 -4.65 4.73
C ASP A 97 -4.37 -5.86 3.88
N GLU A 98 -5.12 -6.10 2.82
CA GLU A 98 -4.89 -7.21 1.90
C GLU A 98 -3.75 -6.91 0.91
N GLU A 99 -3.08 -7.97 0.46
CA GLU A 99 -2.00 -7.88 -0.52
C GLU A 99 -2.54 -7.38 -1.88
N MET A 100 -2.10 -6.17 -2.28
CA MET A 100 -2.45 -5.61 -3.58
C MET A 100 -1.70 -6.34 -4.69
N TRP A 101 -2.43 -7.09 -5.51
CA TRP A 101 -1.87 -7.69 -6.72
C TRP A 101 -1.64 -6.61 -7.80
N PRO A 102 -0.47 -6.59 -8.46
CA PRO A 102 -0.24 -5.67 -9.57
C PRO A 102 -1.26 -5.94 -10.67
N LEU A 103 -2.03 -4.91 -11.03
CA LEU A 103 -2.92 -4.96 -12.20
C LEU A 103 -2.09 -5.38 -13.41
N LYS A 104 -2.43 -6.55 -14.00
CA LYS A 104 -1.83 -7.00 -15.26
C LYS A 104 -1.95 -5.86 -16.27
N ARG A 105 -0.83 -5.23 -16.61
CA ARG A 105 -0.72 -4.23 -17.68
C ARG A 105 -1.38 -4.84 -18.93
N PHE A 106 -2.53 -4.30 -19.36
CA PHE A 106 -3.06 -4.62 -20.67
C PHE A 106 -1.99 -4.20 -21.70
N PRO A 107 -1.53 -5.09 -22.60
CA PRO A 107 -0.57 -4.68 -23.61
C PRO A 107 -1.20 -3.56 -24.46
N PRO A 108 -0.42 -2.53 -24.84
CA PRO A 108 -0.92 -1.49 -25.73
C PRO A 108 -1.42 -2.15 -27.02
N ARG A 109 -2.68 -1.90 -27.40
CA ARG A 109 -3.22 -2.30 -28.71
C ARG A 109 -2.34 -1.67 -29.78
N LEU A 110 -1.44 -2.46 -30.37
CA LEU A 110 -0.71 -2.08 -31.57
C LEU A 110 -1.75 -1.76 -32.66
N ARG A 111 -1.98 -0.48 -32.93
CA ARG A 111 -2.75 -0.04 -34.10
C ARG A 111 -2.01 -0.54 -35.34
N GLY A 112 -2.75 -1.25 -36.19
CA GLY A 112 -2.23 -2.05 -37.28
C GLY A 112 -1.24 -1.33 -38.19
N CYS A 113 -0.06 -1.93 -38.33
CA CYS A 113 0.78 -1.78 -39.50
C CYS A 113 0.01 -2.34 -40.71
N ARG A 114 -0.59 -1.46 -41.50
CA ARG A 114 -1.15 -1.80 -42.80
C ARG A 114 0.00 -1.93 -43.79
N SER A 115 0.58 -3.13 -43.88
CA SER A 115 1.50 -3.53 -44.95
C SER A 115 0.75 -3.55 -46.28
N LYS A 116 0.92 -2.49 -47.08
CA LYS A 116 0.72 -2.60 -48.54
C LYS A 116 2.09 -2.63 -49.18
N GLY A 117 2.44 -3.82 -49.67
CA GLY A 117 3.67 -4.03 -50.41
C GLY A 117 3.69 -3.25 -51.73
N SER A 118 4.88 -2.75 -52.08
CA SER A 118 5.46 -2.87 -53.42
C SER A 118 6.89 -2.32 -53.37
N LEU A 119 7.87 -3.20 -53.36
CA LEU A 119 9.18 -2.95 -54.00
C LEU A 119 9.11 -3.61 -55.41
N PRO A 120 9.98 -3.32 -56.40
CA PRO A 120 11.29 -2.66 -56.28
C PRO A 120 11.64 -1.71 -57.46
N ARG A 121 12.80 -1.05 -57.39
CA ARG A 121 13.82 -0.97 -58.46
C ARG A 121 15.07 -0.25 -57.92
N ARG A 122 15.93 -0.99 -57.23
CA ARG A 122 17.32 -0.56 -57.00
C ARG A 122 18.16 -1.01 -58.18
N LEU A 123 18.79 -0.03 -58.83
CA LEU A 123 20.12 -0.15 -59.40
C LEU A 123 20.98 -1.15 -58.61
N ARG A 124 21.57 -2.11 -59.31
CA ARG A 124 22.95 -2.57 -59.09
C ARG A 124 23.42 -3.34 -60.32
N ARG A 125 24.11 -2.61 -61.18
CA ARG A 125 25.11 -3.08 -62.13
C ARG A 125 26.43 -3.26 -61.33
N PHE A 126 27.34 -4.12 -61.81
CA PHE A 126 28.60 -4.56 -61.18
C PHE A 126 28.39 -5.59 -60.05
N GLN A 127 28.98 -6.80 -60.07
CA GLN A 127 30.33 -7.12 -60.49
C GLN A 127 30.44 -8.61 -60.91
N GLN A 128 31.05 -8.81 -62.07
CA GLN A 128 31.89 -9.91 -62.56
C GLN A 128 31.86 -11.27 -61.84
N GLY A 129 31.49 -12.29 -62.63
CA GLY A 129 31.82 -13.69 -62.41
C GLY A 129 33.29 -13.97 -62.71
N PHE A 130 33.90 -14.74 -61.82
CA PHE A 130 35.16 -15.46 -61.97
C PHE A 130 34.86 -16.91 -62.37
N ASP A 131 35.71 -17.46 -63.25
CA ASP A 131 35.94 -18.87 -63.59
C ASP A 131 34.83 -19.69 -64.30
N LYS A 132 35.01 -19.89 -65.61
CA LYS A 132 35.66 -21.09 -66.19
C LYS A 132 35.94 -20.93 -67.68
#